data_AF-A0AAJ5UC97-F1
#
_entry.id   AF-A0AAJ5UC97-F1
#
_cell.length_a   1.000
_cell.length_b   1.000
_cell.length_c   1.000
_cell.angle_alpha   90.00
_cell.angle_beta   90.00
_cell.angle_gamma   90.00
#
_symmetry.space_group_name_H-M   'P 1'
#
loop_
_entity.id
_entity.type
_entity.pdbx_description
1 polymer ?
#
loop_
_entity_poly.entity_id
_entity_poly.type
_entity_poly.pdbx_seq_one_letter_code
_entity_poly.pdbx_strand_id
1 'polypeptide(L)'
;MTTLDIARREAALKRIITEAGDTALRFFHSRQAGEYQLKGHQDILTEADTFVEALILQAIGDAFPDDLILGEESASQPASAESLWVVDPIDGTANFARGIAHFCVCIAWLHHGVTELGAIYNPSSQELYLARRGHYALKNDQPLRCTAVTDTQRAAVELGWSARHGQRRYLEVMASLLNLGTSVRRGGSGALALAWVAEGRTDGYVEIHMNAWDCLAGMLLVREAGGRTGIAPDTAEGIFNGLPVLAVAPGIAAELARAAGIPLAEDTAAKTATAGTTANTGETMTHREPDAAPACASTLSGAAEIPPAPQYPRPPISLIVEDFPGWEMDIYIGGSAGVSDAALLAEHDIGVVINCAVNLDIDWVNVPEAGAAAHLLSHGGGPVRYYKLGLIDGDGNAPEMLHAGYQLMRSALLQQIPDKASYRNRRRGNVLVNCRGGRSRSVALVALFMHLECPQRFPTLDAAMALIRDRRQLHPDEWFEAPKPSLIRLAEHAILRERAIAAAEPHDER
;
A
#
# COMPACT_ATOMS: atom_id res chain seq x y z
N MET A 1 30.30 20.76 7.57
CA MET A 1 30.50 19.60 8.46
C MET A 1 31.97 19.25 8.63
N THR A 2 32.45 18.99 9.85
CA THR A 2 33.85 18.57 10.10
C THR A 2 33.93 17.05 10.24
N THR A 3 35.09 16.44 9.96
CA THR A 3 35.31 14.99 10.17
C THR A 3 35.06 14.55 11.62
N LEU A 4 35.34 15.44 12.58
CA LEU A 4 35.12 15.21 14.00
C LEU A 4 33.63 15.11 14.35
N ASP A 5 32.79 15.90 13.69
CA ASP A 5 31.35 15.94 13.93
C ASP A 5 30.65 14.66 13.43
N ILE A 6 31.06 14.15 12.26
CA ILE A 6 30.60 12.84 11.75
C ILE A 6 31.02 11.71 12.70
N ALA A 7 32.28 11.70 13.15
CA ALA A 7 32.79 10.67 14.05
C ALA A 7 32.02 10.64 15.40
N ARG A 8 31.64 11.80 15.92
CA ARG A 8 30.80 11.91 17.12
C ARG A 8 29.41 11.32 16.91
N ARG A 9 28.77 11.62 15.77
CA ARG A 9 27.46 11.04 15.40
C ARG A 9 27.54 9.53 15.16
N GLU A 10 28.59 9.05 14.53
CA GLU A 10 28.80 7.62 14.31
C GLU A 10 28.97 6.85 15.63
N ALA A 11 29.76 7.38 16.57
CA ALA A 11 29.91 6.79 17.89
C ALA A 11 28.58 6.77 18.67
N ALA A 12 27.80 7.85 18.58
CA ALA A 12 26.47 7.90 19.17
C ALA A 12 25.51 6.91 18.51
N LEU A 13 25.49 6.82 17.18
CA LEU A 13 24.70 5.87 16.40
C LEU A 13 24.97 4.43 16.84
N LYS A 14 26.25 4.02 16.91
CA LYS A 14 26.65 2.66 17.33
C LYS A 14 26.16 2.33 18.75
N ARG A 15 26.25 3.27 19.68
CA ARG A 15 25.76 3.09 21.05
C ARG A 15 24.23 2.99 21.10
N ILE A 16 23.53 3.96 20.50
CA ILE A 16 22.07 4.08 20.55
C ILE A 16 21.40 2.88 19.90
N ILE A 17 21.85 2.46 18.71
CA ILE A 17 21.23 1.34 18.00
C ILE A 17 21.40 0.01 18.74
N THR A 18 22.54 -0.19 19.41
CA THR A 18 22.80 -1.41 20.20
C THR A 18 21.90 -1.45 21.43
N GLU A 19 21.81 -0.35 22.17
CA GLU A 19 20.94 -0.23 23.35
C GLU A 19 19.44 -0.40 23.00
N ALA A 20 19.02 0.19 21.88
CA ALA A 20 17.68 0.05 21.33
C ALA A 20 17.38 -1.41 20.95
N GLY A 21 18.29 -2.07 20.21
CA GLY A 21 18.09 -3.46 19.80
C GLY A 21 18.09 -4.44 20.96
N ASP A 22 18.94 -4.24 21.97
CA ASP A 22 18.93 -5.06 23.18
C ASP A 22 17.61 -4.87 23.96
N THR A 23 17.04 -3.68 23.91
CA THR A 23 15.71 -3.37 24.46
C THR A 23 14.59 -4.06 23.68
N ALA A 24 14.60 -3.94 22.35
CA ALA A 24 13.67 -4.64 21.47
C ALA A 24 13.71 -6.16 21.68
N LEU A 25 14.91 -6.74 21.88
CA LEU A 25 15.08 -8.17 22.15
C LEU A 25 14.46 -8.60 23.48
N ARG A 26 14.52 -7.76 24.53
CA ARG A 26 13.84 -8.05 25.80
C ARG A 26 12.33 -8.11 25.62
N PHE A 27 11.75 -7.15 24.89
CA PHE A 27 10.34 -7.19 24.52
C PHE A 27 10.02 -8.42 23.68
N PHE A 28 10.88 -8.76 22.71
CA PHE A 28 10.69 -9.94 21.87
C PHE A 28 10.61 -11.24 22.69
N HIS A 29 11.40 -11.36 23.75
CA HIS A 29 11.40 -12.51 24.66
C HIS A 29 10.25 -12.50 25.67
N SER A 30 9.65 -11.34 25.99
CA SER A 30 8.51 -11.26 26.91
C SER A 30 7.16 -11.52 26.24
N ARG A 31 7.12 -11.72 24.92
CA ARG A 31 5.89 -12.05 24.17
C ARG A 31 5.33 -13.41 24.57
N GLN A 32 4.01 -13.52 24.56
CA GLN A 32 3.30 -14.78 24.73
C GLN A 32 2.89 -15.36 23.38
N ALA A 33 3.14 -16.66 23.18
CA ALA A 33 2.82 -17.33 21.92
C ALA A 33 1.29 -17.41 21.72
N GLY A 34 0.81 -16.99 20.55
CA GLY A 34 -0.61 -17.05 20.17
C GLY A 34 -1.41 -15.77 20.47
N GLU A 35 -0.87 -14.85 21.26
CA GLU A 35 -1.42 -13.50 21.46
C GLU A 35 -0.76 -12.55 20.46
N TYR A 36 -1.27 -12.48 19.23
CA TYR A 36 -0.83 -11.49 18.25
C TYR A 36 -2.02 -10.74 17.68
N GLN A 37 -2.02 -9.43 17.87
CA GLN A 37 -2.75 -8.53 17.00
C GLN A 37 -1.73 -7.76 16.16
N LEU A 38 -2.18 -7.08 15.12
CA LEU A 38 -1.34 -6.14 14.37
C LEU A 38 -1.89 -4.76 14.73
N LYS A 39 -1.14 -4.03 15.57
CA LYS A 39 -1.42 -2.65 16.02
C LYS A 39 -2.82 -2.47 16.64
N GLY A 40 -2.97 -2.84 17.91
CA GLY A 40 -4.11 -2.53 18.78
C GLY A 40 -3.69 -1.72 20.02
N HIS A 41 -4.65 -1.11 20.73
CA HIS A 41 -4.41 -0.22 21.90
C HIS A 41 -3.84 -0.92 23.15
N GLN A 42 -3.60 -2.23 23.09
CA GLN A 42 -3.10 -3.07 24.20
C GLN A 42 -2.18 -4.21 23.69
N ASP A 43 -1.39 -3.96 22.64
CA ASP A 43 -0.50 -4.95 22.03
C ASP A 43 0.97 -4.72 22.43
N ILE A 44 1.66 -5.79 22.78
CA ILE A 44 3.10 -5.80 23.12
C ILE A 44 3.97 -5.30 21.96
N LEU A 45 3.52 -5.45 20.71
CA LEU A 45 4.20 -4.84 19.56
C LEU A 45 4.14 -3.32 19.63
N THR A 46 2.94 -2.75 19.81
CA THR A 46 2.75 -1.30 19.94
C THR A 46 3.55 -0.73 21.12
N GLU A 47 3.61 -1.45 22.26
CA GLU A 47 4.41 -1.06 23.42
C GLU A 47 5.92 -1.10 23.13
N ALA A 48 6.39 -2.17 22.50
CA ALA A 48 7.80 -2.32 22.13
C ALA A 48 8.25 -1.23 21.14
N ASP A 49 7.50 -1.02 20.06
CA ASP A 49 7.77 0.03 19.06
C ASP A 49 7.83 1.41 19.72
N THR A 50 6.79 1.77 20.49
CA THR A 50 6.71 3.08 21.16
C THR A 50 7.86 3.29 22.15
N PHE A 51 8.20 2.27 22.94
CA PHE A 51 9.24 2.37 23.95
C PHE A 51 10.64 2.48 23.32
N VAL A 52 10.92 1.64 22.33
CA VAL A 52 12.21 1.64 21.62
C VAL A 52 12.39 2.95 20.86
N GLU A 53 11.35 3.46 20.21
CA GLU A 53 11.40 4.76 19.54
C GLU A 53 11.69 5.88 20.55
N ALA A 54 10.96 5.95 21.66
CA ALA A 54 11.17 6.97 22.69
C ALA A 54 12.62 6.97 23.23
N LEU A 55 13.20 5.78 23.44
CA LEU A 55 14.59 5.62 23.86
C LEU A 55 15.57 6.19 22.82
N ILE A 56 15.35 5.89 21.54
CA ILE A 56 16.20 6.39 20.45
C ILE A 56 16.06 7.91 20.34
N LEU A 57 14.84 8.43 20.29
CA LEU A 57 14.55 9.86 20.15
C LEU A 57 15.17 10.67 21.28
N GLN A 58 15.01 10.22 22.53
CA GLN A 58 15.60 10.89 23.69
C GLN A 58 17.13 10.89 23.61
N ALA A 59 17.75 9.74 23.31
CA ALA A 59 19.20 9.63 23.26
C ALA A 59 19.83 10.48 22.13
N ILE A 60 19.14 10.62 20.99
CA ILE A 60 19.55 11.51 19.91
C ILE A 60 19.35 12.98 20.33
N GLY A 61 18.18 13.34 20.87
CA GLY A 61 17.89 14.72 21.29
C GLY A 61 18.83 15.24 22.38
N ASP A 62 19.22 14.39 23.33
CA ASP A 62 20.19 14.74 24.38
C ASP A 62 21.62 14.95 23.81
N ALA A 63 22.00 14.18 22.78
CA ALA A 63 23.33 14.25 22.18
C ALA A 63 23.46 15.34 21.10
N PHE A 64 22.39 15.60 20.36
CA PHE A 64 22.33 16.47 19.18
C PHE A 64 21.01 17.28 19.18
N PRO A 65 20.84 18.25 20.10
CA PRO A 65 19.58 18.98 20.27
C PRO A 65 19.14 19.83 19.07
N ASP A 66 20.06 20.14 18.15
CA ASP A 66 19.79 20.92 16.94
C ASP A 66 19.41 20.04 15.73
N ASP A 67 19.56 18.72 15.82
CA ASP A 67 19.22 17.81 14.72
C ASP A 67 17.72 17.49 14.72
N LEU A 68 17.11 17.38 13.54
CA LEU A 68 15.74 16.88 13.43
C LEU A 68 15.72 15.36 13.46
N ILE A 69 14.58 14.79 13.87
CA ILE A 69 14.37 13.34 13.90
C ILE A 69 13.03 13.00 13.25
N LEU A 70 13.05 11.98 12.40
CA LEU A 70 11.90 11.36 11.75
C LEU A 70 11.83 9.89 12.19
N GLY A 71 10.91 9.56 13.08
CA GLY A 71 10.60 8.19 13.49
C GLY A 71 9.35 7.63 12.81
N GLU A 72 9.20 6.31 12.74
CA GLU A 72 8.02 5.63 12.18
C GLU A 72 6.72 6.00 12.93
N GLU A 73 6.71 5.92 14.27
CA GLU A 73 5.49 6.10 15.06
C GLU A 73 5.20 7.58 15.35
N SER A 74 6.23 8.43 15.34
CA SER A 74 6.12 9.88 15.58
C SER A 74 6.12 10.70 14.28
N ALA A 75 5.90 10.07 13.13
CA ALA A 75 6.10 10.66 11.81
C ALA A 75 5.23 11.91 11.59
N SER A 76 5.89 13.06 11.45
CA SER A 76 5.34 14.26 10.82
C SER A 76 6.31 14.68 9.72
N GLN A 77 5.80 15.25 8.62
CA GLN A 77 6.64 15.65 7.51
C GLN A 77 7.69 16.66 8.02
N PRO A 78 8.99 16.33 7.98
CA PRO A 78 10.00 17.22 8.50
C PRO A 78 10.14 18.43 7.58
N ALA A 79 10.45 19.60 8.17
CA ALA A 79 10.97 20.71 7.38
C ALA A 79 12.30 20.30 6.73
N SER A 80 12.72 21.01 5.67
CA SER A 80 14.07 20.85 5.13
C SER A 80 15.09 21.08 6.25
N ALA A 81 15.88 20.04 6.56
CA ALA A 81 16.84 20.06 7.65
C ALA A 81 18.27 19.90 7.12
N GLU A 82 19.21 20.61 7.74
CA GLU A 82 20.64 20.37 7.51
C GLU A 82 21.07 19.00 8.08
N SER A 83 20.53 18.61 9.23
CA SER A 83 20.82 17.34 9.90
C SER A 83 19.51 16.64 10.25
N LEU A 84 19.33 15.40 9.77
CA LEU A 84 18.12 14.62 9.99
C LEU A 84 18.48 13.18 10.36
N TRP A 85 17.99 12.71 11.50
CA TRP A 85 17.97 11.30 11.87
C TRP A 85 16.68 10.67 11.37
N VAL A 86 16.78 9.50 10.76
CA VAL A 86 15.63 8.74 10.26
C VAL A 86 15.67 7.36 10.92
N VAL A 87 14.60 6.99 11.62
CA VAL A 87 14.59 5.89 12.59
C VAL A 87 13.41 4.96 12.34
N ASP A 88 13.70 3.67 12.24
CA ASP A 88 12.74 2.58 12.42
C ASP A 88 13.11 1.84 13.72
N PRO A 89 12.26 1.88 14.76
CA PRO A 89 12.53 1.22 16.02
C PRO A 89 12.53 -0.31 15.89
N ILE A 90 11.69 -0.90 15.03
CA ILE A 90 11.57 -2.35 14.82
C ILE A 90 11.14 -2.66 13.36
N ASP A 91 12.09 -2.73 12.44
CA ASP A 91 11.82 -3.27 11.10
C ASP A 91 11.53 -4.77 11.22
N GLY A 92 10.48 -5.23 10.55
CA GLY A 92 9.99 -6.60 10.66
C GLY A 92 9.00 -6.81 11.82
N THR A 93 8.23 -5.79 12.21
CA THR A 93 7.13 -5.86 13.18
C THR A 93 6.22 -7.09 13.03
N ALA A 94 5.91 -7.51 11.80
CA ALA A 94 5.09 -8.70 11.53
C ALA A 94 5.78 -10.01 11.95
N ASN A 95 7.11 -10.10 11.78
CA ASN A 95 7.93 -11.20 12.27
C ASN A 95 8.08 -11.14 13.78
N PHE A 96 8.36 -9.94 14.32
CA PHE A 96 8.45 -9.68 15.74
C PHE A 96 7.19 -10.17 16.47
N ALA A 97 5.99 -9.75 16.05
CA ALA A 97 4.73 -10.17 16.65
C ALA A 97 4.54 -11.69 16.63
N ARG A 98 4.96 -12.36 15.55
CA ARG A 98 4.83 -13.82 15.37
C ARG A 98 5.92 -14.64 16.07
N GLY A 99 6.95 -13.99 16.60
CA GLY A 99 8.08 -14.66 17.22
C GLY A 99 9.08 -15.26 16.27
N ILE A 100 9.11 -14.72 15.06
CA ILE A 100 10.16 -14.99 14.10
C ILE A 100 11.30 -14.02 14.42
N ALA A 101 12.45 -14.57 14.81
CA ALA A 101 13.65 -13.82 15.19
C ALA A 101 14.39 -13.21 13.96
N HIS A 102 13.63 -12.49 13.13
CA HIS A 102 14.08 -11.81 11.92
C HIS A 102 13.47 -10.41 11.88
N PHE A 103 14.05 -9.54 12.71
CA PHE A 103 13.72 -8.13 12.89
C PHE A 103 14.99 -7.36 13.28
N CYS A 104 14.97 -6.04 13.15
CA CYS A 104 16.11 -5.20 13.53
C CYS A 104 15.70 -3.78 13.90
N VAL A 105 16.63 -3.03 14.49
CA VAL A 105 16.55 -1.56 14.56
C VAL A 105 17.28 -0.99 13.35
N CYS A 106 16.74 0.04 12.69
CA CYS A 106 17.35 0.69 11.54
C CYS A 106 17.43 2.21 11.78
N ILE A 107 18.63 2.78 11.66
CA ILE A 107 18.85 4.21 11.86
C ILE A 107 19.77 4.75 10.76
N ALA A 108 19.33 5.81 10.11
CA ALA A 108 20.12 6.59 9.16
C ALA A 108 20.30 8.03 9.67
N TRP A 109 21.44 8.63 9.33
CA TRP A 109 21.65 10.06 9.52
C TRP A 109 22.00 10.72 8.20
N LEU A 110 21.28 11.80 7.91
CA LEU A 110 21.38 12.56 6.68
C LEU A 110 21.93 13.95 6.98
N HIS A 111 22.82 14.40 6.10
CA HIS A 111 23.29 15.78 6.06
C HIS A 111 22.90 16.40 4.71
N HIS A 112 22.15 17.50 4.72
CA HIS A 112 21.60 18.13 3.52
C HIS A 112 20.87 17.13 2.58
N GLY A 113 20.02 16.27 3.16
CA GLY A 113 19.26 15.26 2.40
C GLY A 113 20.09 14.05 1.93
N VAL A 114 21.39 14.02 2.21
CA VAL A 114 22.29 12.94 1.80
C VAL A 114 22.58 12.02 2.98
N THR A 115 22.34 10.71 2.84
CA THR A 115 22.69 9.73 3.87
C THR A 115 24.22 9.63 4.03
N GLU A 116 24.72 10.05 5.18
CA GLU A 116 26.15 10.06 5.52
C GLU A 116 26.53 8.87 6.42
N LEU A 117 25.62 8.49 7.32
CA LEU A 117 25.76 7.35 8.23
C LEU A 117 24.51 6.47 8.18
N GLY A 118 24.69 5.16 8.32
CA GLY A 118 23.58 4.21 8.42
C GLY A 118 23.98 3.02 9.26
N ALA A 119 23.09 2.56 10.13
CA ALA A 119 23.29 1.34 10.90
C ALA A 119 22.00 0.51 10.95
N ILE A 120 22.18 -0.81 10.92
CA ILE A 120 21.13 -1.81 11.08
C ILE A 120 21.61 -2.81 12.12
N TYR A 121 20.82 -3.08 13.15
CA TYR A 121 21.19 -4.04 14.20
C TYR A 121 20.13 -5.12 14.35
N ASN A 122 20.51 -6.37 14.02
CA ASN A 122 19.72 -7.54 14.38
C ASN A 122 20.16 -8.02 15.77
N PRO A 123 19.36 -7.78 16.83
CA PRO A 123 19.77 -8.15 18.17
C PRO A 123 19.67 -9.67 18.42
N SER A 124 18.83 -10.38 17.66
CA SER A 124 18.65 -11.83 17.82
C SER A 124 19.90 -12.61 17.39
N SER A 125 20.58 -12.14 16.35
CA SER A 125 21.84 -12.74 15.85
C SER A 125 23.08 -11.93 16.22
N GLN A 126 22.94 -10.82 16.95
CA GLN A 126 24.02 -9.90 17.30
C GLN A 126 24.81 -9.42 16.07
N GLU A 127 24.09 -9.04 15.02
CA GLU A 127 24.69 -8.54 13.78
C GLU A 127 24.47 -7.03 13.68
N LEU A 128 25.53 -6.26 13.93
CA LEU A 128 25.56 -4.82 13.74
C LEU A 128 26.20 -4.50 12.40
N TYR A 129 25.39 -3.98 11.48
CA TYR A 129 25.81 -3.43 10.20
C TYR A 129 25.99 -1.91 10.35
N LEU A 130 27.12 -1.37 9.90
CA LEU A 130 27.44 0.06 9.98
C LEU A 130 28.06 0.53 8.66
N ALA A 131 27.54 1.63 8.11
CA ALA A 131 28.11 2.29 6.95
C ALA A 131 28.41 3.76 7.22
N ARG A 132 29.49 4.21 6.59
CA ARG A 132 29.87 5.61 6.47
C ARG A 132 30.15 5.90 5.01
N ARG A 133 29.46 6.89 4.46
CA ARG A 133 29.53 7.29 3.06
C ARG A 133 30.97 7.57 2.62
N GLY A 134 31.39 6.98 1.50
CA GLY A 134 32.72 7.14 0.91
C GLY A 134 33.85 6.51 1.73
N HIS A 135 33.55 5.64 2.69
CA HIS A 135 34.53 5.06 3.60
C HIS A 135 34.40 3.55 3.73
N TYR A 136 33.31 3.06 4.32
CA TYR A 136 33.15 1.64 4.62
C TYR A 136 31.70 1.21 4.80
N ALA A 137 31.47 -0.08 4.57
CA ALA A 137 30.38 -0.86 5.14
C ALA A 137 30.99 -2.01 5.95
N LEU A 138 30.52 -2.18 7.19
CA LEU A 138 31.04 -3.15 8.15
C LEU A 138 29.90 -3.98 8.73
N LYS A 139 30.16 -5.25 9.07
CA LYS A 139 29.36 -6.04 10.01
C LYS A 139 30.25 -6.47 11.17
N ASN A 140 29.89 -6.09 12.40
CA ASN A 140 30.68 -6.39 13.59
C ASN A 140 32.16 -6.02 13.41
N ASP A 141 32.40 -4.81 12.90
CA ASP A 141 33.72 -4.24 12.60
C ASP A 141 34.53 -4.97 11.50
N GLN A 142 33.90 -5.89 10.74
CA GLN A 142 34.50 -6.55 9.57
C GLN A 142 33.94 -5.98 8.25
N PRO A 143 34.78 -5.73 7.23
CA PRO A 143 34.31 -5.20 5.93
C PRO A 143 33.29 -6.09 5.24
N LEU A 144 32.29 -5.43 4.62
CA LEU A 144 31.27 -6.06 3.80
C LEU A 144 31.62 -5.98 2.31
N ARG A 145 31.07 -6.91 1.53
CA ARG A 145 31.18 -6.90 0.07
C ARG A 145 30.00 -7.63 -0.56
N CYS A 146 29.33 -6.97 -1.50
CA CYS A 146 28.29 -7.61 -2.31
C CYS A 146 28.86 -8.79 -3.12
N THR A 147 28.00 -9.72 -3.52
CA THR A 147 28.40 -10.82 -4.40
C THR A 147 28.86 -10.31 -5.77
N ALA A 148 29.67 -11.11 -6.47
CA ALA A 148 30.11 -10.85 -7.85
C ALA A 148 29.30 -11.66 -8.87
N VAL A 149 28.04 -12.00 -8.54
CA VAL A 149 27.18 -12.78 -9.44
C VAL A 149 26.92 -11.98 -10.73
N THR A 150 26.98 -12.67 -11.86
CA THR A 150 26.77 -12.11 -13.21
C THR A 150 25.69 -12.86 -13.99
N ASP A 151 25.14 -13.92 -13.41
CA ASP A 151 24.11 -14.77 -14.01
C ASP A 151 22.88 -14.76 -13.10
N THR A 152 21.77 -14.20 -13.58
CA THR A 152 20.52 -14.10 -12.84
C THR A 152 19.94 -15.47 -12.48
N GLN A 153 20.25 -16.53 -13.23
CA GLN A 153 19.76 -17.89 -12.93
C GLN A 153 20.36 -18.47 -11.65
N ARG A 154 21.46 -17.88 -11.17
CA ARG A 154 22.13 -18.26 -9.92
C ARG A 154 21.85 -17.29 -8.78
N ALA A 155 21.11 -16.22 -9.05
CA ALA A 155 20.88 -15.16 -8.10
C ALA A 155 19.69 -15.47 -7.17
N ALA A 156 19.88 -15.20 -5.88
CA ALA A 156 18.81 -15.19 -4.89
C ALA A 156 18.37 -13.75 -4.61
N VAL A 157 17.10 -13.45 -4.91
CA VAL A 157 16.53 -12.11 -4.81
C VAL A 157 15.38 -12.12 -3.82
N GLU A 158 15.38 -11.16 -2.92
CA GLU A 158 14.27 -10.97 -2.00
C GLU A 158 13.30 -9.90 -2.52
N LEU A 159 12.01 -10.20 -2.48
CA LEU A 159 10.94 -9.31 -2.94
C LEU A 159 10.07 -8.88 -1.74
N GLY A 160 10.27 -7.64 -1.32
CA GLY A 160 9.50 -6.95 -0.27
C GLY A 160 8.05 -6.73 -0.66
N TRP A 161 7.17 -6.66 0.33
CA TRP A 161 5.73 -6.51 0.15
C TRP A 161 5.26 -5.19 0.74
N SER A 162 4.66 -4.39 -0.13
CA SER A 162 4.04 -3.13 0.26
C SER A 162 2.55 -3.15 -0.03
N ALA A 163 1.75 -2.81 0.98
CA ALA A 163 0.31 -2.61 0.80
C ALA A 163 -0.03 -1.33 0.03
N ARG A 164 0.94 -0.42 -0.20
CA ARG A 164 0.75 0.82 -0.96
C ARG A 164 0.57 0.61 -2.46
N HIS A 165 0.86 -0.61 -2.95
CA HIS A 165 0.68 -0.99 -4.34
C HIS A 165 -0.31 -2.14 -4.48
N GLY A 166 -1.02 -2.16 -5.61
CA GLY A 166 -1.94 -3.25 -5.92
C GLY A 166 -1.20 -4.59 -6.07
N GLN A 167 -1.83 -5.68 -5.60
CA GLN A 167 -1.31 -7.06 -5.71
C GLN A 167 -0.82 -7.43 -7.11
N ARG A 168 -1.49 -6.92 -8.16
CA ARG A 168 -1.10 -7.15 -9.56
C ARG A 168 0.33 -6.68 -9.84
N ARG A 169 0.72 -5.50 -9.36
CA ARG A 169 2.08 -4.98 -9.57
C ARG A 169 3.13 -5.85 -8.89
N TYR A 170 2.84 -6.32 -7.67
CA TYR A 170 3.70 -7.27 -6.96
C TYR A 170 3.88 -8.57 -7.75
N LEU A 171 2.79 -9.16 -8.24
CA LEU A 171 2.83 -10.39 -9.03
C LEU A 171 3.54 -10.21 -10.38
N GLU A 172 3.40 -9.05 -11.03
CA GLU A 172 4.11 -8.72 -12.28
C GLU A 172 5.63 -8.63 -12.06
N VAL A 173 6.07 -7.98 -10.98
CA VAL A 173 7.50 -7.90 -10.62
C VAL A 173 8.02 -9.29 -10.26
N MET A 174 7.29 -10.04 -9.44
CA MET A 174 7.66 -11.42 -9.07
C MET A 174 7.80 -12.31 -10.32
N ALA A 175 6.83 -12.29 -11.22
CA ALA A 175 6.90 -13.04 -12.47
C ALA A 175 8.09 -12.62 -13.34
N SER A 176 8.38 -11.32 -13.42
CA SER A 176 9.53 -10.80 -14.17
C SER A 176 10.87 -11.28 -13.58
N LEU A 177 11.00 -11.31 -12.26
CA LEU A 177 12.18 -11.84 -11.57
C LEU A 177 12.34 -13.36 -11.77
N LEU A 178 11.25 -14.11 -11.69
CA LEU A 178 11.25 -15.56 -11.95
C LEU A 178 11.60 -15.87 -13.42
N ASN A 179 11.14 -15.05 -14.37
CA ASN A 179 11.47 -15.19 -15.79
C ASN A 179 12.95 -14.92 -16.09
N LEU A 180 13.66 -14.17 -15.23
CA LEU A 180 15.12 -14.07 -15.28
C LEU A 180 15.85 -15.30 -14.70
N GLY A 181 15.11 -16.26 -14.14
CA GLY A 181 15.64 -17.45 -13.47
C GLY A 181 16.09 -17.22 -12.03
N THR A 182 15.78 -16.07 -11.43
CA THR A 182 16.19 -15.78 -10.06
C THR A 182 15.38 -16.63 -9.06
N SER A 183 16.01 -17.03 -7.96
CA SER A 183 15.31 -17.60 -6.82
C SER A 183 14.68 -16.48 -6.00
N VAL A 184 13.36 -16.29 -6.11
CA VAL A 184 12.64 -15.25 -5.37
C VAL A 184 12.24 -15.74 -3.98
N ARG A 185 12.47 -14.91 -2.96
CA ARG A 185 12.09 -15.18 -1.56
C ARG A 185 11.49 -13.95 -0.89
N ARG A 186 11.01 -14.13 0.35
CA ARG A 186 10.48 -13.05 1.20
C ARG A 186 10.82 -13.34 2.67
N GLY A 187 11.58 -12.45 3.31
CA GLY A 187 12.03 -12.57 4.69
C GLY A 187 11.20 -11.74 5.68
N GLY A 188 10.56 -10.66 5.24
CA GLY A 188 9.63 -9.87 6.06
C GLY A 188 10.29 -8.81 6.95
N SER A 189 11.57 -8.50 6.71
CA SER A 189 12.29 -7.33 7.24
C SER A 189 13.12 -6.76 6.10
N GLY A 190 12.75 -5.57 5.62
CA GLY A 190 13.36 -4.99 4.43
C GLY A 190 14.76 -4.44 4.72
N ALA A 191 14.98 -3.87 5.91
CA ALA A 191 16.28 -3.39 6.35
C ALA A 191 17.29 -4.55 6.44
N LEU A 192 16.90 -5.71 7.00
CA LEU A 192 17.75 -6.90 6.99
C LEU A 192 18.00 -7.45 5.60
N ALA A 193 17.00 -7.42 4.72
CA ALA A 193 17.19 -7.84 3.34
C ALA A 193 18.25 -6.98 2.64
N LEU A 194 18.24 -5.66 2.85
CA LEU A 194 19.27 -4.74 2.34
C LEU A 194 20.66 -5.01 2.97
N ALA A 195 20.73 -5.24 4.28
CA ALA A 195 21.97 -5.58 4.97
C ALA A 195 22.58 -6.89 4.42
N TRP A 196 21.73 -7.87 4.12
CA TRP A 196 22.12 -9.15 3.53
C TRP A 196 22.56 -9.02 2.07
N VAL A 197 22.04 -8.06 1.29
CA VAL A 197 22.61 -7.72 -0.03
C VAL A 197 24.04 -7.19 0.16
N ALA A 198 24.24 -6.26 1.09
CA ALA A 198 25.56 -5.66 1.35
C ALA A 198 26.60 -6.71 1.80
N GLU A 199 26.17 -7.72 2.57
CA GLU A 199 27.01 -8.85 2.98
C GLU A 199 27.25 -9.89 1.88
N GLY A 200 26.40 -9.91 0.84
CA GLY A 200 26.41 -10.96 -0.17
C GLY A 200 25.76 -12.27 0.28
N ARG A 201 24.87 -12.23 1.28
CA ARG A 201 23.95 -13.35 1.60
C ARG A 201 22.79 -13.45 0.60
N THR A 202 22.47 -12.34 -0.05
CA THR A 202 21.55 -12.25 -1.17
C THR A 202 22.20 -11.50 -2.31
N ASP A 203 21.69 -11.71 -3.51
CA ASP A 203 22.18 -11.04 -4.70
C ASP A 203 21.36 -9.79 -5.04
N GLY A 204 20.15 -9.68 -4.48
CA GLY A 204 19.34 -8.48 -4.61
C GLY A 204 18.14 -8.41 -3.67
N TYR A 205 17.63 -7.19 -3.53
CA TYR A 205 16.40 -6.83 -2.88
C TYR A 205 15.60 -5.89 -3.78
N VAL A 206 14.32 -6.16 -3.91
CA VAL A 206 13.36 -5.33 -4.63
C VAL A 206 12.16 -5.10 -3.74
N GLU A 207 11.74 -3.84 -3.62
CA GLU A 207 10.44 -3.51 -3.04
C GLU A 207 9.82 -2.33 -3.78
N ILE A 208 8.57 -2.47 -4.17
CA ILE A 208 7.90 -1.48 -5.02
C ILE A 208 7.69 -0.16 -4.28
N HIS A 209 7.55 -0.22 -2.96
CA HIS A 209 7.50 0.95 -2.09
C HIS A 209 7.86 0.60 -0.66
N MET A 210 8.77 1.37 -0.07
CA MET A 210 9.28 1.21 1.28
C MET A 210 9.39 2.60 1.92
N ASN A 211 9.32 2.74 3.24
CA ASN A 211 9.58 4.03 3.86
C ASN A 211 11.08 4.30 3.91
N ALA A 212 11.46 5.58 4.06
CA ALA A 212 12.86 5.95 4.16
C ALA A 212 13.54 5.40 5.42
N TRP A 213 12.82 5.30 6.54
CA TRP A 213 13.35 4.72 7.78
C TRP A 213 13.68 3.24 7.64
N ASP A 214 12.93 2.50 6.82
CA ASP A 214 13.21 1.09 6.59
C ASP A 214 14.46 0.88 5.71
N CYS A 215 14.84 1.83 4.82
CA CYS A 215 15.80 1.53 3.75
C CYS A 215 17.01 2.45 3.57
N LEU A 216 17.02 3.69 4.06
CA LEU A 216 18.13 4.62 3.77
C LEU A 216 19.47 4.10 4.29
N ALA A 217 19.50 3.52 5.49
CA ALA A 217 20.72 2.91 6.04
C ALA A 217 21.17 1.70 5.21
N GLY A 218 20.22 0.84 4.81
CA GLY A 218 20.48 -0.35 3.99
C GLY A 218 20.98 -0.01 2.59
N MET A 219 20.42 1.02 1.94
CA MET A 219 20.88 1.49 0.64
C MET A 219 22.32 2.04 0.72
N LEU A 220 22.67 2.76 1.79
CA LEU A 220 24.05 3.20 2.00
C LEU A 220 25.00 2.01 2.19
N LEU A 221 24.64 1.03 3.03
CA LEU A 221 25.40 -0.20 3.24
C LEU A 221 25.71 -0.90 1.92
N VAL A 222 24.71 -1.07 1.05
CA VAL A 222 24.87 -1.75 -0.25
C VAL A 222 25.84 -0.99 -1.16
N ARG A 223 25.73 0.34 -1.24
CA ARG A 223 26.64 1.17 -2.05
C ARG A 223 28.09 1.07 -1.57
N GLU A 224 28.31 1.22 -0.28
CA GLU A 224 29.66 1.15 0.32
C GLU A 224 30.26 -0.26 0.25
N ALA A 225 29.42 -1.31 0.19
CA ALA A 225 29.83 -2.69 -0.06
C ALA A 225 30.08 -3.02 -1.55
N GLY A 226 29.99 -2.04 -2.46
CA GLY A 226 30.24 -2.21 -3.89
C GLY A 226 29.04 -2.71 -4.71
N GLY A 227 27.84 -2.66 -4.13
CA GLY A 227 26.58 -2.95 -4.82
C GLY A 227 26.01 -1.75 -5.58
N ARG A 228 24.86 -1.96 -6.22
CA ARG A 228 24.10 -0.94 -6.94
C ARG A 228 22.75 -0.76 -6.28
N THR A 229 22.23 0.46 -6.27
CA THR A 229 20.88 0.73 -5.75
C THR A 229 20.04 1.57 -6.72
N GLY A 230 18.74 1.64 -6.44
CA GLY A 230 17.86 2.67 -6.96
C GLY A 230 18.21 4.07 -6.44
N ILE A 231 17.39 5.03 -6.84
CA ILE A 231 17.54 6.46 -6.52
C ILE A 231 17.01 6.70 -5.10
N ALA A 232 17.87 7.19 -4.21
CA ALA A 232 17.46 7.68 -2.90
C ALA A 232 16.92 9.11 -3.03
N PRO A 233 15.83 9.48 -2.35
CA PRO A 233 15.34 10.86 -2.29
C PRO A 233 16.31 11.74 -1.51
N ASP A 234 16.44 12.99 -1.95
CA ASP A 234 17.25 14.03 -1.32
C ASP A 234 16.40 15.19 -0.76
N THR A 235 15.08 15.17 -1.02
CA THR A 235 14.13 16.15 -0.49
C THR A 235 13.39 15.62 0.73
N ALA A 236 13.05 16.50 1.67
CA ALA A 236 12.27 16.14 2.86
C ALA A 236 10.93 15.47 2.52
N GLU A 237 10.26 15.93 1.47
CA GLU A 237 9.03 15.32 0.95
C GLU A 237 9.27 13.90 0.40
N GLY A 238 10.33 13.71 -0.40
CA GLY A 238 10.67 12.39 -0.93
C GLY A 238 11.06 11.39 0.16
N ILE A 239 11.79 11.84 1.18
CA ILE A 239 12.14 11.05 2.36
C ILE A 239 10.86 10.64 3.12
N PHE A 240 9.92 11.57 3.32
CA PHE A 240 8.68 11.29 4.04
C PHE A 240 7.71 10.36 3.31
N ASN A 241 7.58 10.50 1.98
CA ASN A 241 6.62 9.73 1.18
C ASN A 241 7.05 8.28 0.92
N GLY A 242 8.31 7.93 1.19
CA GLY A 242 8.89 6.64 0.83
C GLY A 242 9.22 6.54 -0.67
N LEU A 243 9.72 5.37 -1.07
CA LEU A 243 10.41 5.21 -2.35
C LEU A 243 10.35 3.75 -2.84
N PRO A 244 10.38 3.51 -4.16
CA PRO A 244 10.71 2.20 -4.69
C PRO A 244 12.18 1.88 -4.39
N VAL A 245 12.43 0.68 -3.86
CA VAL A 245 13.76 0.23 -3.45
C VAL A 245 14.25 -0.86 -4.38
N LEU A 246 15.47 -0.66 -4.87
CA LEU A 246 16.26 -1.67 -5.56
C LEU A 246 17.65 -1.64 -4.93
N ALA A 247 18.17 -2.80 -4.56
CA ALA A 247 19.54 -2.99 -4.10
C ALA A 247 20.04 -4.32 -4.65
N VAL A 248 21.21 -4.35 -5.28
CA VAL A 248 21.58 -5.50 -6.13
C VAL A 248 23.08 -5.59 -6.34
N ALA A 249 23.58 -6.82 -6.46
CA ALA A 249 24.94 -7.11 -6.89
C ALA A 249 25.23 -6.48 -8.26
N PRO A 250 26.44 -5.93 -8.47
CA PRO A 250 26.72 -5.11 -9.65
C PRO A 250 26.58 -5.86 -10.98
N GLY A 251 26.86 -7.16 -11.01
CA GLY A 251 26.86 -7.95 -12.25
C GLY A 251 25.47 -8.23 -12.84
N ILE A 252 24.40 -8.13 -12.05
CA ILE A 252 23.00 -8.38 -12.49
C ILE A 252 22.10 -7.13 -12.40
N ALA A 253 22.68 -5.98 -12.06
CA ALA A 253 21.93 -4.78 -11.71
C ALA A 253 21.00 -4.28 -12.83
N ALA A 254 21.46 -4.28 -14.08
CA ALA A 254 20.70 -3.79 -15.23
C ALA A 254 19.49 -4.68 -15.57
N GLU A 255 19.62 -5.99 -15.37
CA GLU A 255 18.55 -6.95 -15.62
C GLU A 255 17.48 -6.86 -14.53
N LEU A 256 17.89 -6.82 -13.26
CA LEU A 256 16.98 -6.65 -12.13
C LEU A 256 16.24 -5.30 -12.18
N ALA A 257 16.94 -4.22 -12.53
CA ALA A 257 16.32 -2.90 -12.68
C ALA A 257 15.21 -2.89 -13.74
N ARG A 258 15.45 -3.52 -14.90
CA ARG A 258 14.43 -3.67 -15.95
C ARG A 258 13.27 -4.54 -15.51
N ALA A 259 13.54 -5.70 -14.88
CA ALA A 259 12.49 -6.60 -14.42
C ALA A 259 11.63 -5.99 -13.31
N ALA A 260 12.22 -5.22 -12.39
CA ALA A 260 11.50 -4.52 -11.35
C ALA A 260 10.81 -3.24 -11.85
N GLY A 261 11.27 -2.68 -12.97
CA GLY A 261 10.86 -1.35 -13.45
C GLY A 261 11.27 -0.24 -12.48
N ILE A 262 12.41 -0.39 -11.80
CA ILE A 262 12.97 0.59 -10.86
C ILE A 262 14.32 1.05 -11.41
N PRO A 263 14.51 2.36 -11.69
CA PRO A 263 15.75 2.86 -12.26
C PRO A 263 16.90 2.77 -11.26
N LEU A 264 18.10 2.43 -11.75
CA LEU A 264 19.33 2.52 -10.98
C LEU A 264 19.72 3.99 -10.79
N ALA A 265 20.31 4.31 -9.64
CA ALA A 265 21.01 5.58 -9.50
C ALA A 265 22.21 5.64 -10.44
N GLU A 266 22.39 6.80 -11.08
CA GLU A 266 23.59 7.08 -11.86
C GLU A 266 24.80 7.17 -10.93
N ASP A 267 25.93 6.60 -11.35
CA ASP A 267 27.19 6.78 -10.66
C ASP A 267 27.62 8.25 -10.85
N THR A 268 27.39 9.07 -9.83
CA THR A 268 27.75 10.49 -9.80
C THR A 268 29.28 10.69 -9.80
N ALA A 269 30.06 9.61 -9.84
CA ALA A 269 31.52 9.62 -9.96
C ALA A 269 32.04 9.74 -11.41
N ALA A 270 31.20 9.64 -12.45
CA ALA A 270 31.68 9.60 -13.85
C ALA A 270 31.33 10.83 -14.73
N LYS A 271 30.53 11.80 -14.24
CA LYS A 271 29.97 12.89 -15.08
C LYS A 271 30.75 14.22 -15.12
N THR A 272 32.04 14.23 -14.78
CA THR A 272 32.91 15.41 -15.02
C THR A 272 33.81 15.30 -16.25
N ALA A 273 33.72 14.23 -17.04
CA ALA A 273 34.61 14.06 -18.20
C ALA A 273 33.93 13.33 -19.36
N THR A 274 32.92 13.94 -19.98
CA THR A 274 32.60 13.80 -21.43
C THR A 274 31.32 14.60 -21.74
N ALA A 275 31.44 15.92 -21.75
CA ALA A 275 30.60 16.74 -22.60
C ALA A 275 31.30 16.80 -23.97
N GLY A 276 30.76 16.08 -24.96
CA GLY A 276 31.36 16.05 -26.28
C GLY A 276 30.68 15.08 -27.24
N THR A 277 29.74 15.62 -28.01
CA THR A 277 29.59 15.34 -29.45
C THR A 277 28.70 14.15 -29.87
N THR A 278 27.58 14.53 -30.52
CA THR A 278 26.86 13.87 -31.65
C THR A 278 26.16 12.53 -31.40
N ALA A 279 25.12 12.14 -32.13
CA ALA A 279 24.16 12.79 -33.01
C ALA A 279 23.04 11.77 -33.23
N ASN A 280 21.90 12.30 -33.63
CA ASN A 280 20.66 11.64 -33.99
C ASN A 280 20.83 10.59 -35.10
N THR A 281 20.28 9.39 -34.94
CA THR A 281 19.71 8.58 -36.04
C THR A 281 18.58 7.73 -35.49
N GLY A 282 17.38 7.95 -36.01
CA GLY A 282 16.21 7.14 -35.75
C GLY A 282 16.14 5.98 -36.73
N GLU A 283 15.78 4.80 -36.23
CA GLU A 283 15.26 3.72 -37.05
C GLU A 283 14.04 3.08 -36.38
N THR A 284 12.99 3.02 -37.17
CA THR A 284 11.67 2.46 -36.91
C THR A 284 11.75 0.94 -36.97
N MET A 285 11.53 0.26 -35.85
CA MET A 285 11.34 -1.20 -35.82
C MET A 285 9.86 -1.56 -35.80
N THR A 286 9.44 -2.27 -36.84
CA THR A 286 8.12 -2.89 -36.99
C THR A 286 7.93 -4.03 -35.99
N HIS A 287 6.84 -3.98 -35.22
CA HIS A 287 6.39 -5.05 -34.34
C HIS A 287 6.01 -6.31 -35.15
N ARG A 288 6.59 -7.45 -34.79
CA ARG A 288 6.18 -8.79 -35.22
C ARG A 288 5.57 -9.48 -34.00
N GLU A 289 4.31 -9.87 -34.09
CA GLU A 289 3.63 -10.66 -33.05
C GLU A 289 4.35 -12.01 -32.85
N PRO A 290 4.56 -12.49 -31.62
CA PRO A 290 5.06 -13.82 -31.38
C PRO A 290 3.91 -14.85 -31.37
N ASP A 291 4.09 -15.89 -32.20
CA ASP A 291 3.27 -17.09 -32.28
C ASP A 291 3.13 -17.81 -30.93
N ALA A 292 1.97 -18.45 -30.76
CA ALA A 292 1.59 -19.23 -29.58
C ALA A 292 2.59 -20.37 -29.27
N ALA A 293 3.11 -20.38 -28.05
CA ALA A 293 3.92 -21.48 -27.51
C ALA A 293 3.03 -22.61 -26.94
N PRO A 294 3.45 -23.88 -27.04
CA PRO A 294 2.59 -25.03 -26.74
C PRO A 294 2.45 -25.28 -25.23
N ALA A 295 1.26 -25.75 -24.85
CA ALA A 295 0.94 -26.16 -23.49
C ALA A 295 1.82 -27.33 -23.03
N CYS A 296 2.71 -27.08 -22.07
CA CYS A 296 3.43 -28.12 -21.37
C CYS A 296 2.62 -28.54 -20.14
N ALA A 297 1.88 -29.64 -20.28
CA ALA A 297 1.23 -30.31 -19.16
C ALA A 297 2.29 -31.16 -18.42
N SER A 298 2.66 -30.75 -17.20
CA SER A 298 3.37 -31.61 -16.27
C SER A 298 2.58 -31.69 -14.96
N THR A 299 1.96 -32.85 -14.76
CA THR A 299 1.31 -33.29 -13.54
C THR A 299 2.32 -33.43 -12.40
N LEU A 300 2.29 -32.50 -11.44
CA LEU A 300 2.86 -32.70 -10.11
C LEU A 300 1.71 -32.90 -9.13
N SER A 301 1.34 -34.17 -8.92
CA SER A 301 0.45 -34.56 -7.83
C SER A 301 1.25 -34.53 -6.52
N GLY A 302 0.84 -33.72 -5.54
CA GLY A 302 1.35 -33.86 -4.17
C GLY A 302 1.50 -32.60 -3.32
N ALA A 303 0.93 -31.45 -3.68
CA ALA A 303 0.81 -30.34 -2.73
C ALA A 303 -0.48 -30.53 -1.92
N ALA A 304 -0.37 -30.65 -0.59
CA ALA A 304 -1.54 -30.59 0.28
C ALA A 304 -2.24 -29.24 0.07
N GLU A 305 -3.47 -29.28 -0.44
CA GLU A 305 -4.29 -28.10 -0.66
C GLU A 305 -4.53 -27.38 0.67
N ILE A 306 -4.06 -26.13 0.77
CA ILE A 306 -4.52 -25.22 1.82
C ILE A 306 -6.02 -25.04 1.57
N PRO A 307 -6.89 -25.39 2.53
CA PRO A 307 -8.32 -25.26 2.31
C PRO A 307 -8.63 -23.79 1.99
N PRO A 308 -9.40 -23.51 0.93
CA PRO A 308 -9.78 -22.16 0.60
C PRO A 308 -10.46 -21.51 1.81
N ALA A 309 -10.21 -20.21 2.02
CA ALA A 309 -10.92 -19.44 3.02
C ALA A 309 -12.44 -19.70 2.87
N PRO A 310 -13.16 -19.96 3.97
CA PRO A 310 -14.55 -20.41 3.90
C PRO A 310 -15.37 -19.44 3.05
N GLN A 311 -15.93 -19.95 1.95
CA GLN A 311 -16.82 -19.18 1.09
C GLN A 311 -18.24 -19.38 1.61
N TYR A 312 -18.76 -18.36 2.27
CA TYR A 312 -20.16 -18.36 2.69
C TYR A 312 -21.04 -18.00 1.49
N PRO A 313 -21.93 -18.92 1.05
CA PRO A 313 -22.88 -18.62 -0.01
C PRO A 313 -23.79 -17.49 0.47
N ARG A 314 -24.06 -16.53 -0.41
CA ARG A 314 -24.90 -15.37 -0.11
C ARG A 314 -25.67 -14.94 -1.35
N PRO A 315 -26.83 -14.30 -1.18
CA PRO A 315 -27.59 -13.75 -2.30
C PRO A 315 -26.75 -12.80 -3.17
N PRO A 316 -26.89 -12.83 -4.51
CA PRO A 316 -26.14 -11.96 -5.42
C PRO A 316 -26.33 -10.47 -5.13
N ILE A 317 -27.56 -10.09 -4.74
CA ILE A 317 -27.94 -8.81 -4.14
C ILE A 317 -28.78 -9.07 -2.89
N SER A 318 -28.78 -8.13 -1.94
CA SER A 318 -29.54 -8.25 -0.69
C SER A 318 -30.25 -6.94 -0.39
N LEU A 319 -31.54 -7.03 -0.05
CA LEU A 319 -32.34 -5.91 0.42
C LEU A 319 -31.88 -5.49 1.83
N ILE A 320 -31.35 -4.28 1.95
CA ILE A 320 -30.86 -3.73 3.21
C ILE A 320 -31.97 -2.98 3.94
N VAL A 321 -32.64 -2.07 3.24
CA VAL A 321 -33.78 -1.32 3.77
C VAL A 321 -34.87 -1.28 2.72
N GLU A 322 -36.06 -1.70 3.12
CA GLU A 322 -37.30 -1.53 2.38
C GLU A 322 -37.88 -0.16 2.70
N ASP A 323 -38.41 0.53 1.68
CA ASP A 323 -39.05 1.85 1.78
C ASP A 323 -38.25 2.82 2.68
N PHE A 324 -37.04 3.17 2.24
CA PHE A 324 -36.12 3.98 3.01
C PHE A 324 -36.77 5.35 3.33
N PRO A 325 -36.95 5.69 4.63
CA PRO A 325 -37.77 6.82 5.03
C PRO A 325 -37.32 8.15 4.42
N GLY A 326 -38.27 8.91 3.86
CA GLY A 326 -38.00 10.20 3.23
C GLY A 326 -37.53 10.11 1.78
N TRP A 327 -37.39 8.90 1.24
CA TRP A 327 -36.84 8.70 -0.09
C TRP A 327 -37.68 7.79 -1.00
N GLU A 328 -38.60 6.98 -0.49
CA GLU A 328 -39.54 6.13 -1.28
C GLU A 328 -38.82 5.15 -2.23
N MET A 329 -37.83 4.43 -1.71
CA MET A 329 -37.10 3.40 -2.47
C MET A 329 -36.50 2.36 -1.56
N ASP A 330 -36.20 1.21 -2.13
CA ASP A 330 -35.42 0.18 -1.47
C ASP A 330 -33.92 0.39 -1.72
N ILE A 331 -33.13 0.06 -0.70
CA ILE A 331 -31.66 0.06 -0.76
C ILE A 331 -31.16 -1.38 -0.80
N TYR A 332 -30.43 -1.72 -1.85
CA TYR A 332 -29.77 -3.01 -2.04
C TYR A 332 -28.25 -2.89 -1.99
N ILE A 333 -27.59 -3.95 -1.55
CA ILE A 333 -26.14 -4.14 -1.72
C ILE A 333 -25.89 -5.43 -2.49
N GLY A 334 -24.93 -5.42 -3.42
CA GLY A 334 -24.64 -6.56 -4.28
C GLY A 334 -23.15 -6.77 -4.59
N GLY A 335 -22.85 -7.98 -5.04
CA GLY A 335 -21.55 -8.37 -5.60
C GLY A 335 -21.52 -8.29 -7.13
N SER A 336 -20.40 -8.68 -7.74
CA SER A 336 -20.26 -8.72 -9.22
C SER A 336 -21.34 -9.55 -9.91
N ALA A 337 -21.72 -10.70 -9.35
CA ALA A 337 -22.74 -11.57 -9.93
C ALA A 337 -24.11 -10.89 -10.00
N GLY A 338 -24.52 -10.17 -8.95
CA GLY A 338 -25.83 -9.52 -8.88
C GLY A 338 -25.94 -8.31 -9.81
N VAL A 339 -24.92 -7.45 -9.85
CA VAL A 339 -24.94 -6.27 -10.74
C VAL A 339 -24.79 -6.63 -12.22
N SER A 340 -24.28 -7.82 -12.53
CA SER A 340 -24.14 -8.34 -13.90
C SER A 340 -25.37 -9.10 -14.39
N ASP A 341 -26.45 -9.15 -13.62
CA ASP A 341 -27.69 -9.84 -13.99
C ASP A 341 -28.85 -8.85 -14.21
N ALA A 342 -29.09 -8.47 -15.47
CA ALA A 342 -30.16 -7.52 -15.80
C ALA A 342 -31.57 -8.02 -15.46
N ALA A 343 -31.80 -9.34 -15.47
CA ALA A 343 -33.11 -9.87 -15.12
C ALA A 343 -33.36 -9.67 -13.63
N LEU A 344 -32.36 -9.94 -12.80
CA LEU A 344 -32.40 -9.70 -11.36
C LEU A 344 -32.53 -8.20 -11.03
N LEU A 345 -31.84 -7.32 -11.75
CA LEU A 345 -32.00 -5.88 -11.58
C LEU A 345 -33.43 -5.42 -11.92
N ALA A 346 -34.02 -5.96 -12.99
CA ALA A 346 -35.39 -5.64 -13.38
C ALA A 346 -36.44 -6.20 -12.40
N GLU A 347 -36.22 -7.40 -11.86
CA GLU A 347 -37.08 -8.04 -10.86
C GLU A 347 -37.24 -7.15 -9.62
N HIS A 348 -36.16 -6.53 -9.17
CA HIS A 348 -36.14 -5.66 -8.00
C HIS A 348 -36.34 -4.17 -8.31
N ASP A 349 -36.79 -3.84 -9.54
CA ASP A 349 -36.97 -2.46 -10.03
C ASP A 349 -35.72 -1.57 -9.80
N ILE A 350 -34.52 -2.13 -9.91
CA ILE A 350 -33.27 -1.38 -9.73
C ILE A 350 -33.07 -0.46 -10.94
N GLY A 351 -33.23 0.85 -10.73
CA GLY A 351 -33.02 1.87 -11.76
C GLY A 351 -31.73 2.67 -11.58
N VAL A 352 -31.06 2.54 -10.44
CA VAL A 352 -29.78 3.20 -10.14
C VAL A 352 -28.78 2.20 -9.58
N VAL A 353 -27.57 2.18 -10.14
CA VAL A 353 -26.43 1.43 -9.61
C VAL A 353 -25.29 2.37 -9.28
N ILE A 354 -24.74 2.23 -8.07
CA ILE A 354 -23.53 2.93 -7.64
C ILE A 354 -22.43 1.89 -7.44
N ASN A 355 -21.43 1.96 -8.29
CA ASN A 355 -20.34 1.00 -8.31
C ASN A 355 -19.10 1.53 -7.59
N CYS A 356 -18.88 0.99 -6.40
CA CYS A 356 -17.72 1.30 -5.57
C CYS A 356 -16.47 0.48 -5.95
N ALA A 357 -16.56 -0.49 -6.86
CA ALA A 357 -15.40 -1.28 -7.27
C ALA A 357 -14.52 -0.52 -8.26
N VAL A 358 -13.22 -0.42 -7.99
CA VAL A 358 -12.24 0.23 -8.88
C VAL A 358 -12.04 -0.57 -10.17
N ASN A 359 -11.90 -1.89 -10.07
CA ASN A 359 -11.49 -2.80 -11.14
C ASN A 359 -12.65 -3.64 -11.71
N LEU A 360 -13.86 -3.09 -11.68
CA LEU A 360 -15.05 -3.71 -12.24
C LEU A 360 -15.84 -2.60 -12.90
N ASP A 361 -15.99 -2.67 -14.21
CA ASP A 361 -16.83 -1.77 -15.01
C ASP A 361 -17.90 -2.62 -15.68
N ILE A 362 -19.16 -2.27 -15.44
CA ILE A 362 -20.32 -2.97 -15.98
C ILE A 362 -21.30 -1.90 -16.39
N ASP A 363 -21.50 -1.75 -17.70
CA ASP A 363 -22.51 -0.87 -18.24
C ASP A 363 -23.43 -1.67 -19.15
N TRP A 364 -24.72 -1.39 -19.06
CA TRP A 364 -25.74 -2.08 -19.85
C TRP A 364 -26.11 -1.25 -21.06
N VAL A 365 -25.98 -1.83 -22.24
CA VAL A 365 -26.43 -1.22 -23.50
C VAL A 365 -27.45 -2.15 -24.16
N ASN A 366 -28.73 -1.79 -24.05
CA ASN A 366 -29.84 -2.56 -24.61
C ASN A 366 -30.32 -1.99 -25.94
N VAL A 367 -30.03 -0.70 -26.21
CA VAL A 367 -30.32 -0.06 -27.48
C VAL A 367 -29.01 0.50 -28.05
N PRO A 368 -28.26 -0.29 -28.83
CA PRO A 368 -27.01 0.13 -29.43
C PRO A 368 -27.23 1.29 -30.42
N GLU A 369 -26.31 2.23 -30.44
CA GLU A 369 -26.30 3.31 -31.42
C GLU A 369 -25.65 2.83 -32.73
N ALA A 370 -26.25 3.18 -33.86
CA ALA A 370 -25.77 2.75 -35.18
C ALA A 370 -24.51 3.52 -35.60
N GLY A 371 -23.51 2.81 -36.14
CA GLY A 371 -22.29 3.42 -36.67
C GLY A 371 -21.10 3.52 -35.69
N ALA A 372 -21.16 2.82 -34.55
CA ALA A 372 -20.03 2.73 -33.62
C ALA A 372 -18.77 2.15 -34.30
N ALA A 373 -17.60 2.72 -33.99
CA ALA A 373 -16.32 2.25 -34.54
C ALA A 373 -16.02 0.81 -34.07
N ALA A 374 -15.49 -0.02 -34.97
CA ALA A 374 -15.30 -1.46 -34.75
C ALA A 374 -14.38 -1.83 -33.55
N HIS A 375 -13.62 -0.88 -33.01
CA HIS A 375 -12.73 -1.07 -31.86
C HIS A 375 -13.40 -0.72 -30.52
N LEU A 376 -14.64 -0.22 -30.52
CA LEU A 376 -15.40 0.10 -29.31
C LEU A 376 -16.36 -1.04 -28.96
N LEU A 377 -16.51 -1.31 -27.66
CA LEU A 377 -17.69 -2.01 -27.16
C LEU A 377 -18.94 -1.16 -27.48
N SER A 378 -20.11 -1.81 -27.65
CA SER A 378 -21.35 -1.11 -28.00
C SER A 378 -21.65 0.05 -27.04
N HIS A 379 -22.07 1.21 -27.55
CA HIS A 379 -22.61 2.33 -26.75
C HIS A 379 -24.08 2.57 -27.09
N GLY A 380 -24.84 3.10 -26.14
CA GLY A 380 -26.26 3.37 -26.33
C GLY A 380 -27.05 3.40 -25.00
N GLY A 381 -28.37 3.30 -25.09
CA GLY A 381 -29.24 3.36 -23.91
C GLY A 381 -29.26 2.05 -23.13
N GLY A 382 -29.05 2.12 -21.82
CA GLY A 382 -29.29 1.04 -20.86
C GLY A 382 -30.62 1.20 -20.13
N PRO A 383 -31.09 0.21 -19.36
CA PRO A 383 -32.27 0.31 -18.49
C PRO A 383 -31.94 0.86 -17.08
N VAL A 384 -30.66 0.92 -16.72
CA VAL A 384 -30.17 1.35 -15.40
C VAL A 384 -29.24 2.55 -15.55
N ARG A 385 -29.33 3.51 -14.64
CA ARG A 385 -28.34 4.59 -14.52
C ARG A 385 -27.17 4.09 -13.69
N TYR A 386 -26.02 4.00 -14.32
CA TYR A 386 -24.81 3.48 -13.70
C TYR A 386 -23.86 4.61 -13.34
N TYR A 387 -23.42 4.64 -12.07
CA TYR A 387 -22.46 5.61 -11.59
C TYR A 387 -21.24 4.88 -11.05
N LYS A 388 -20.11 5.05 -11.73
CA LYS A 388 -18.82 4.54 -11.29
C LYS A 388 -18.22 5.51 -10.28
N LEU A 389 -18.08 5.06 -9.04
CA LEU A 389 -17.31 5.76 -8.02
C LEU A 389 -15.86 5.29 -8.02
N GLY A 390 -15.63 3.97 -8.02
CA GLY A 390 -14.28 3.41 -7.90
C GLY A 390 -13.61 3.78 -6.57
N LEU A 391 -14.27 3.48 -5.44
CA LEU A 391 -13.75 3.77 -4.11
C LEU A 391 -12.51 2.92 -3.80
N ILE A 392 -11.42 3.58 -3.41
CA ILE A 392 -10.20 2.98 -2.88
C ILE A 392 -10.28 2.94 -1.34
N ASP A 393 -9.65 1.94 -0.72
CA ASP A 393 -9.65 1.72 0.73
C ASP A 393 -8.26 1.90 1.38
N GLY A 394 -7.39 2.70 0.72
CA GLY A 394 -6.02 3.03 1.12
C GLY A 394 -5.66 4.50 0.87
N ASP A 395 -4.36 4.81 0.81
CA ASP A 395 -3.83 6.18 0.69
C ASP A 395 -4.32 6.93 -0.57
N GLY A 396 -4.28 8.27 -0.50
CA GLY A 396 -4.74 9.16 -1.57
C GLY A 396 -5.99 9.93 -1.17
N ASN A 397 -6.95 10.03 -2.07
CA ASN A 397 -8.17 10.82 -1.91
C ASN A 397 -9.37 10.00 -1.38
N ALA A 398 -9.12 8.90 -0.66
CA ALA A 398 -10.18 8.04 -0.16
C ALA A 398 -11.23 8.76 0.72
N PRO A 399 -10.86 9.74 1.59
CA PRO A 399 -11.83 10.56 2.32
C PRO A 399 -12.75 11.35 1.38
N GLU A 400 -12.18 12.03 0.38
CA GLU A 400 -12.93 12.78 -0.62
C GLU A 400 -13.82 11.86 -1.46
N MET A 401 -13.32 10.70 -1.85
CA MET A 401 -14.04 9.73 -2.68
C MET A 401 -15.22 9.13 -1.93
N LEU A 402 -15.10 8.84 -0.64
CA LEU A 402 -16.23 8.33 0.14
C LEU A 402 -17.29 9.41 0.36
N HIS A 403 -16.87 10.64 0.69
CA HIS A 403 -17.81 11.77 0.81
C HIS A 403 -18.48 12.11 -0.53
N ALA A 404 -17.72 12.10 -1.63
CA ALA A 404 -18.25 12.24 -2.98
C ALA A 404 -19.20 11.10 -3.33
N GLY A 405 -18.93 9.87 -2.90
CA GLY A 405 -19.83 8.73 -3.04
C GLY A 405 -21.17 8.95 -2.34
N TYR A 406 -21.14 9.49 -1.12
CA TYR A 406 -22.35 9.87 -0.39
C TYR A 406 -23.13 10.95 -1.14
N GLN A 407 -22.46 12.03 -1.57
CA GLN A 407 -23.10 13.11 -2.32
C GLN A 407 -23.63 12.66 -3.68
N LEU A 408 -22.93 11.75 -4.35
CA LEU A 408 -23.35 11.12 -5.61
C LEU A 408 -24.60 10.28 -5.40
N MET A 409 -24.65 9.47 -4.33
CA MET A 409 -25.83 8.68 -3.99
C MET A 409 -27.04 9.58 -3.75
N ARG A 410 -26.87 10.60 -2.90
CA ARG A 410 -27.89 11.61 -2.61
C ARG A 410 -28.37 12.31 -3.90
N SER A 411 -27.43 12.76 -4.73
CA SER A 411 -27.73 13.47 -5.98
C SER A 411 -28.41 12.59 -7.02
N ALA A 412 -27.98 11.33 -7.19
CA ALA A 412 -28.60 10.39 -8.13
C ALA A 412 -30.04 10.07 -7.74
N LEU A 413 -30.33 10.03 -6.44
CA LEU A 413 -31.65 9.76 -5.90
C LEU A 413 -32.58 10.99 -5.92
N LEU A 414 -32.03 12.21 -5.79
CA LEU A 414 -32.76 13.48 -5.95
C LEU A 414 -32.88 13.95 -7.40
N GLN A 415 -32.19 13.29 -8.33
CA GLN A 415 -32.12 13.73 -9.72
C GLN A 415 -33.52 13.73 -10.38
N GLN A 416 -33.97 14.92 -10.78
CA GLN A 416 -35.16 15.09 -11.60
C GLN A 416 -34.77 15.11 -13.08
N ILE A 417 -35.26 14.11 -13.83
CA ILE A 417 -34.99 14.01 -15.27
C ILE A 417 -36.07 14.78 -16.04
N PRO A 418 -35.71 15.80 -16.85
CA PRO A 418 -36.68 16.56 -17.62
C PRO A 418 -37.26 15.71 -18.76
N ASP A 419 -38.49 16.04 -19.17
CA ASP A 419 -39.16 15.39 -20.28
C ASP A 419 -38.48 15.72 -21.62
N LYS A 420 -37.51 14.89 -22.01
CA LYS A 420 -36.80 14.96 -23.30
C LYS A 420 -36.72 13.59 -23.94
N ALA A 421 -36.83 13.54 -25.27
CA ALA A 421 -36.77 12.29 -26.04
C ALA A 421 -35.40 11.58 -25.93
N SER A 422 -34.32 12.34 -25.69
CA SER A 422 -32.97 11.80 -25.46
C SER A 422 -32.80 11.16 -24.08
N TYR A 423 -33.67 11.48 -23.10
CA TYR A 423 -33.64 10.91 -21.76
C TYR A 423 -34.71 9.84 -21.61
N ARG A 424 -34.35 8.62 -21.99
CA ARG A 424 -35.27 7.48 -22.13
C ARG A 424 -35.65 6.85 -20.78
N ASN A 425 -34.72 6.78 -19.82
CA ASN A 425 -35.01 6.29 -18.48
C ASN A 425 -35.26 7.45 -17.53
N ARG A 426 -36.53 7.62 -17.16
CA ARG A 426 -36.98 8.73 -16.29
C ARG A 426 -37.39 8.26 -14.91
N ARG A 427 -37.73 6.97 -14.78
CA ARG A 427 -38.03 6.36 -13.49
C ARG A 427 -36.75 6.16 -12.71
N ARG A 428 -36.81 6.47 -11.42
CA ARG A 428 -35.68 6.30 -10.52
C ARG A 428 -35.44 4.83 -10.18
N GLY A 429 -36.51 4.10 -9.89
CA GLY A 429 -36.44 2.75 -9.34
C GLY A 429 -35.73 2.72 -7.98
N ASN A 430 -35.40 1.51 -7.57
CA ASN A 430 -34.61 1.19 -6.40
C ASN A 430 -33.10 1.36 -6.67
N VAL A 431 -32.31 1.43 -5.60
CA VAL A 431 -30.86 1.64 -5.69
C VAL A 431 -30.08 0.40 -5.28
N LEU A 432 -29.08 0.05 -6.08
CA LEU A 432 -28.09 -0.98 -5.76
C LEU A 432 -26.72 -0.34 -5.61
N VAL A 433 -26.10 -0.52 -4.44
CA VAL A 433 -24.69 -0.16 -4.23
C VAL A 433 -23.84 -1.42 -4.27
N ASN A 434 -22.94 -1.52 -5.24
CA ASN A 434 -22.14 -2.72 -5.44
C ASN A 434 -20.64 -2.47 -5.22
N CYS A 435 -19.96 -3.53 -4.79
CA CYS A 435 -18.53 -3.69 -4.98
C CYS A 435 -18.27 -5.17 -5.33
N ARG A 436 -17.03 -5.60 -5.60
CA ARG A 436 -16.76 -6.96 -6.10
C ARG A 436 -17.43 -8.07 -5.27
N GLY A 437 -17.28 -8.01 -3.94
CA GLY A 437 -17.92 -8.97 -3.01
C GLY A 437 -19.15 -8.41 -2.28
N GLY A 438 -19.53 -7.15 -2.51
CA GLY A 438 -20.61 -6.48 -1.81
C GLY A 438 -20.49 -6.48 -0.27
N ARG A 439 -19.27 -6.51 0.27
CA ARG A 439 -19.04 -6.69 1.72
C ARG A 439 -18.32 -5.54 2.42
N SER A 440 -17.60 -4.69 1.69
CA SER A 440 -16.74 -3.68 2.32
C SER A 440 -17.08 -2.25 1.88
N ARG A 441 -16.64 -1.83 0.69
CA ARG A 441 -16.87 -0.48 0.16
C ARG A 441 -18.35 -0.10 0.03
N SER A 442 -19.16 -1.02 -0.49
CA SER A 442 -20.62 -0.82 -0.57
C SER A 442 -21.27 -0.75 0.81
N VAL A 443 -20.77 -1.50 1.79
CA VAL A 443 -21.26 -1.47 3.17
C VAL A 443 -20.94 -0.13 3.83
N ALA A 444 -19.71 0.36 3.69
CA ALA A 444 -19.31 1.65 4.25
C ALA A 444 -20.14 2.81 3.66
N LEU A 445 -20.31 2.86 2.33
CA LEU A 445 -21.08 3.91 1.67
C LEU A 445 -22.57 3.88 2.07
N VAL A 446 -23.19 2.69 2.08
CA VAL A 446 -24.61 2.56 2.46
C VAL A 446 -24.82 2.85 3.94
N ALA A 447 -23.93 2.40 4.82
CA ALA A 447 -24.00 2.71 6.25
C ALA A 447 -23.90 4.21 6.51
N LEU A 448 -22.97 4.88 5.83
CA LEU A 448 -22.81 6.34 5.88
C LEU A 448 -24.10 7.05 5.45
N PHE A 449 -24.66 6.66 4.29
CA PHE A 449 -25.89 7.23 3.77
C PHE A 449 -27.07 7.02 4.75
N MET A 450 -27.27 5.81 5.25
CA MET A 450 -28.33 5.49 6.20
C MET A 450 -28.23 6.31 7.49
N HIS A 451 -27.03 6.45 8.03
CA HIS A 451 -26.78 7.21 9.26
C HIS A 451 -27.03 8.71 9.07
N LEU A 452 -26.58 9.30 7.96
CA LEU A 452 -26.74 10.72 7.70
C LEU A 452 -28.19 11.11 7.32
N GLU A 453 -28.87 10.27 6.53
CA GLU A 453 -30.20 10.59 6.00
C GLU A 453 -31.34 10.15 6.93
N CYS A 454 -31.12 9.18 7.82
CA CYS A 454 -32.14 8.71 8.77
C CYS A 454 -31.56 8.46 10.18
N PRO A 455 -30.99 9.50 10.83
CA PRO A 455 -30.33 9.35 12.12
C PRO A 455 -31.27 8.89 13.26
N GLN A 456 -32.58 9.08 13.13
CA GLN A 456 -33.55 8.60 14.12
C GLN A 456 -33.65 7.06 14.12
N ARG A 457 -33.50 6.43 12.95
CA ARG A 457 -33.49 4.96 12.79
C ARG A 457 -32.08 4.39 12.93
N PHE A 458 -31.06 5.15 12.54
CA PHE A 458 -29.66 4.76 12.58
C PHE A 458 -28.83 5.80 13.33
N PRO A 459 -28.91 5.84 14.68
CA PRO A 459 -28.31 6.90 15.50
C PRO A 459 -26.77 6.88 15.49
N THR A 460 -26.17 5.76 15.08
CA THR A 460 -24.73 5.61 14.92
C THR A 460 -24.40 4.92 13.60
N LEU A 461 -23.19 5.13 13.10
CA LEU A 461 -22.66 4.41 11.94
C LEU A 461 -22.66 2.89 12.21
N ASP A 462 -22.31 2.47 13.43
CA ASP A 462 -22.32 1.06 13.85
C ASP A 462 -23.73 0.44 13.78
N ALA A 463 -24.77 1.17 14.15
CA ALA A 463 -26.15 0.68 14.07
C ALA A 463 -26.55 0.41 12.61
N ALA A 464 -26.16 1.28 11.68
CA ALA A 464 -26.38 1.06 10.24
C ALA A 464 -25.58 -0.14 9.73
N MET A 465 -24.29 -0.26 10.09
CA MET A 465 -23.44 -1.39 9.69
C MET A 465 -23.94 -2.73 10.24
N ALA A 466 -24.45 -2.77 11.48
CA ALA A 466 -25.00 -3.97 12.09
C ALA A 466 -26.20 -4.50 11.29
N LEU A 467 -27.13 -3.62 10.90
CA LEU A 467 -28.25 -4.00 10.03
C LEU A 467 -27.75 -4.55 8.69
N ILE A 468 -26.78 -3.87 8.06
CA ILE A 468 -26.25 -4.32 6.77
C ILE A 468 -25.61 -5.71 6.91
N ARG A 469 -24.83 -5.96 7.96
CA ARG A 469 -24.20 -7.26 8.23
C ARG A 469 -25.21 -8.38 8.35
N ASP A 470 -26.29 -8.14 9.08
CA ASP A 470 -27.41 -9.08 9.22
C ASP A 470 -28.10 -9.35 7.86
N ARG A 471 -28.55 -8.29 7.17
CA ARG A 471 -29.24 -8.41 5.87
C ARG A 471 -28.40 -9.02 4.76
N ARG A 472 -27.08 -8.81 4.80
CA ARG A 472 -26.11 -9.41 3.87
C ARG A 472 -25.67 -10.81 4.26
N GLN A 473 -26.12 -11.31 5.42
CA GLN A 473 -25.71 -12.60 5.97
C GLN A 473 -24.18 -12.70 6.05
N LEU A 474 -23.52 -11.61 6.46
CA LEU A 474 -22.06 -11.59 6.63
C LEU A 474 -21.71 -12.43 7.85
N HIS A 475 -20.93 -13.49 7.62
CA HIS A 475 -20.50 -14.36 8.71
C HIS A 475 -19.68 -13.54 9.72
N PRO A 476 -19.79 -13.79 11.05
CA PRO A 476 -18.99 -13.08 12.06
C PRO A 476 -17.49 -13.07 11.77
N ASP A 477 -16.97 -14.16 11.21
CA ASP A 477 -15.57 -14.29 10.77
C ASP A 477 -15.20 -13.32 9.63
N GLU A 478 -16.16 -12.72 8.93
CA GLU A 478 -15.91 -11.72 7.89
C GLU A 478 -16.09 -10.27 8.41
N TRP A 479 -16.58 -10.06 9.64
CA TRP A 479 -16.98 -8.72 10.11
C TRP A 479 -15.82 -7.74 10.18
N PHE A 480 -14.62 -8.23 10.44
CA PHE A 480 -13.40 -7.42 10.49
C PHE A 480 -13.03 -6.79 9.13
N GLU A 481 -13.55 -7.30 8.01
CA GLU A 481 -13.37 -6.69 6.68
C GLU A 481 -14.67 -6.11 6.10
N ALA A 482 -15.76 -6.15 6.86
CA ALA A 482 -17.10 -5.90 6.34
C ALA A 482 -17.88 -4.84 7.13
N PRO A 483 -17.50 -3.55 7.05
CA PRO A 483 -16.43 -3.00 6.22
C PRO A 483 -15.06 -3.00 6.94
N LYS A 484 -13.97 -2.83 6.17
CA LYS A 484 -12.61 -2.73 6.72
C LYS A 484 -12.51 -1.53 7.68
N PRO A 485 -11.66 -1.58 8.72
CA PRO A 485 -11.50 -0.47 9.66
C PRO A 485 -11.09 0.85 9.00
N SER A 486 -10.31 0.80 7.91
CA SER A 486 -9.97 2.00 7.14
C SER A 486 -11.22 2.69 6.57
N LEU A 487 -12.14 1.93 5.98
CA LEU A 487 -13.38 2.46 5.43
C LEU A 487 -14.35 2.98 6.50
N ILE A 488 -14.32 2.40 7.71
CA ILE A 488 -15.09 2.92 8.86
C ILE A 488 -14.59 4.31 9.23
N ARG A 489 -13.27 4.49 9.38
CA ARG A 489 -12.67 5.80 9.66
C ARG A 489 -12.96 6.84 8.58
N LEU A 490 -12.96 6.42 7.31
CA LEU A 490 -13.35 7.32 6.22
C LEU A 490 -14.81 7.76 6.33
N ALA A 491 -15.72 6.86 6.72
CA ALA A 491 -17.13 7.20 6.91
C ALA A 491 -17.31 8.15 8.10
N GLU A 492 -16.61 7.93 9.21
CA GLU A 492 -16.57 8.87 10.34
C GLU A 492 -16.08 10.25 9.93
N HIS A 493 -15.01 10.32 9.12
CA HIS A 493 -14.51 11.58 8.57
C HIS A 493 -15.56 12.27 7.69
N ALA A 494 -16.25 11.52 6.82
CA ALA A 494 -17.32 12.07 5.99
C ALA A 494 -18.49 12.61 6.82
N ILE A 495 -18.83 11.97 7.95
CA ILE A 495 -19.86 12.46 8.89
C ILE A 495 -19.45 13.82 9.47
N LEU A 496 -18.21 13.94 9.95
CA LEU A 496 -17.69 15.20 10.48
C LEU A 496 -17.73 16.31 9.43
N ARG A 497 -17.33 15.98 8.21
CA ARG A 497 -17.35 16.91 7.07
C ARG A 497 -18.76 17.38 6.73
N GLU A 498 -19.73 16.46 6.67
CA GLU A 498 -21.13 16.82 6.38
C GLU A 498 -21.74 17.70 7.46
N ARG A 499 -21.47 17.41 8.74
CA ARG A 499 -21.90 18.26 9.86
C ARG A 499 -21.28 19.65 9.78
N ALA A 500 -20.01 19.74 9.40
CA ALA A 500 -19.33 21.03 9.23
C ALA A 500 -19.93 21.84 8.06
N ILE A 501 -20.28 21.18 6.94
CA ILE A 501 -20.95 21.82 5.81
C ILE A 501 -22.33 22.35 6.24
N ALA A 502 -23.14 21.50 6.89
CA ALA A 502 -24.47 21.89 7.37
C ALA A 502 -24.43 23.03 8.41
N ALA A 503 -23.37 23.13 9.21
CA ALA A 503 -23.17 24.22 10.17
C ALA A 503 -22.66 25.52 9.51
N ALA A 504 -22.01 25.42 8.35
CA ALA A 504 -21.47 26.55 7.60
C ALA A 504 -22.47 27.11 6.58
N GLU A 505 -23.48 26.34 6.17
CA GLU A 505 -24.58 26.86 5.37
C GLU A 505 -25.45 27.80 6.24
N PRO A 506 -25.63 29.08 5.86
CA PRO A 506 -26.58 29.93 6.54
C PRO A 506 -27.96 29.27 6.46
N HIS A 507 -28.69 29.22 7.58
CA HIS A 507 -30.11 28.85 7.59
C HIS A 507 -30.85 29.77 6.60
N ASP A 508 -31.05 29.30 5.37
CA ASP A 508 -31.97 29.88 4.42
C ASP A 508 -33.36 29.42 4.88
N GLU A 509 -33.97 30.19 5.78
CA GLU A 509 -35.41 30.13 6.01
C GLU A 509 -36.11 30.47 4.69
N ARG A 510 -36.39 29.46 3.87
CA ARG A 510 -37.28 29.57 2.72
C ARG A 510 -38.26 28.41 2.63
#